data_AF-A0A0K1IZN7-F1
#
_entry.id   AF-A0A0K1IZN7-F1
#
_cell.length_a   1.000
_cell.length_b   1.000
_cell.length_c   1.000
_cell.angle_alpha   90.00
_cell.angle_beta   90.00
_cell.angle_gamma   90.00
#
_symmetry.space_group_name_H-M   'P 1'
#
loop_
_entity.id
_entity.type
_entity.pdbx_description
1 polymer ?
#
loop_
_entity_poly.entity_id
_entity_poly.type
_entity_poly.pdbx_seq_one_letter_code
_entity_poly.pdbx_strand_id
1 'polypeptide(L)'
;MTRLIEKRLLNIQTDDTDHDLDPTYVDIAHVVWGVSKVLDNIRSAVENGIELRSQITQEYVDELEAAFWCGKKVINHEDAEDIKQDVSLLEDDILIELRGTIGYVAPHFGIALQLPDPTAERIDG
;
A
#
# COMPACT_ATOMS: atom_id res chain seq x y z
N MET A 1 -45.07 -4.80 -2.14
CA MET A 1 -44.10 -3.76 -2.50
C MET A 1 -42.70 -4.32 -2.30
N THR A 2 -42.27 -5.25 -3.16
CA THR A 2 -41.05 -6.05 -2.90
C THR A 2 -40.39 -6.49 -4.20
N ARG A 3 -40.18 -5.58 -5.15
CA ARG A 3 -39.48 -5.88 -6.42
C ARG A 3 -38.59 -4.74 -6.95
N LEU A 4 -38.40 -3.67 -6.17
CA LEU A 4 -37.57 -2.53 -6.61
C LEU A 4 -36.15 -2.52 -6.03
N ILE A 5 -35.88 -3.34 -5.00
CA ILE A 5 -34.56 -3.39 -4.35
C ILE A 5 -33.65 -4.44 -4.99
N GLU A 6 -34.20 -5.55 -5.50
CA GLU A 6 -33.40 -6.60 -6.16
C GLU A 6 -32.78 -6.15 -7.50
N LYS A 7 -33.32 -5.10 -8.14
CA LYS A 7 -32.77 -4.58 -9.41
C LYS A 7 -31.61 -3.59 -9.25
N ARG A 8 -31.32 -3.11 -8.04
CA ARG A 8 -30.15 -2.23 -7.78
C ARG A 8 -28.93 -2.98 -7.27
N LEU A 9 -29.08 -4.23 -6.82
CA LEU A 9 -27.96 -5.10 -6.44
C LEU A 9 -27.43 -5.96 -7.60
N LEU A 10 -28.08 -5.89 -8.77
CA LEU A 10 -27.74 -6.68 -9.96
C LEU A 10 -27.08 -5.84 -11.08
N ASN A 11 -26.69 -4.60 -10.78
CA ASN A 11 -26.11 -3.69 -11.77
C ASN A 11 -24.81 -3.01 -11.30
N ILE A 12 -24.18 -3.54 -10.26
CA ILE A 12 -22.72 -3.59 -10.27
C ILE A 12 -22.41 -4.83 -11.11
N GLN A 13 -22.62 -4.68 -12.42
CA GLN A 13 -21.78 -5.41 -13.36
C GLN A 13 -20.38 -4.97 -12.95
N THR A 14 -19.69 -5.86 -12.25
CA THR A 14 -18.25 -5.95 -12.38
C THR A 14 -18.02 -5.91 -13.88
N ASP A 15 -17.60 -4.75 -14.38
CA ASP A 15 -16.77 -4.73 -15.57
C ASP A 15 -15.61 -5.65 -15.19
N ASP A 16 -15.73 -6.92 -15.60
CA ASP A 16 -14.65 -7.89 -15.69
C ASP A 16 -13.67 -7.40 -16.78
N THR A 17 -13.21 -6.17 -16.67
CA THR A 17 -11.83 -5.87 -17.03
C THR A 17 -11.00 -6.44 -15.89
N ASP A 18 -10.78 -7.75 -15.99
CA ASP A 18 -9.67 -8.49 -15.39
C ASP A 18 -8.37 -7.82 -15.87
N HIS A 19 -8.09 -6.63 -15.36
CA HIS A 19 -6.75 -6.08 -15.38
C HIS A 19 -6.05 -6.79 -14.24
N ASP A 20 -5.26 -7.81 -14.58
CA ASP A 20 -4.32 -8.43 -13.65
C ASP A 20 -3.52 -7.29 -13.00
N LEU A 21 -3.82 -7.03 -11.72
CA LEU A 21 -3.07 -6.02 -10.95
C LEU A 21 -1.62 -6.47 -10.88
N ASP A 22 -0.69 -5.53 -10.98
CA ASP A 22 0.71 -5.79 -10.70
C ASP A 22 0.82 -6.38 -9.29
N PRO A 23 1.37 -7.60 -9.12
CA PRO A 23 1.56 -8.20 -7.81
C PRO A 23 2.33 -7.29 -6.84
N THR A 24 3.25 -6.48 -7.37
CA THR A 24 4.01 -5.48 -6.62
C THR A 24 3.09 -4.39 -6.07
N TYR A 25 2.10 -3.95 -6.84
CA TYR A 25 1.10 -2.99 -6.38
C TYR A 25 0.27 -3.57 -5.24
N VAL A 26 -0.17 -4.82 -5.38
CA VAL A 26 -0.93 -5.53 -4.36
C VAL A 26 -0.11 -5.66 -3.07
N ASP A 27 1.17 -5.99 -3.17
CA ASP A 27 2.08 -6.07 -2.02
C ASP A 27 2.27 -4.70 -1.35
N ILE A 28 2.46 -3.62 -2.11
CA ILE A 28 2.51 -2.25 -1.59
C ILE A 28 1.24 -1.93 -0.81
N ALA A 29 0.07 -2.16 -1.40
CA ALA A 29 -1.22 -1.89 -0.76
C ALA A 29 -1.40 -2.72 0.53
N HIS A 30 -0.95 -3.97 0.53
CA HIS A 30 -1.02 -4.85 1.69
C HIS A 30 -0.11 -4.35 2.83
N VAL A 31 1.11 -3.91 2.52
CA VAL A 31 2.00 -3.28 3.52
C VAL A 31 1.36 -2.02 4.08
N VAL A 32 0.85 -1.11 3.24
CA VAL A 32 0.21 0.14 3.69
C VAL A 32 -0.97 -0.14 4.63
N TRP A 33 -1.80 -1.12 4.30
CA TRP A 33 -2.91 -1.53 5.15
C TRP A 33 -2.41 -2.10 6.49
N GLY A 34 -1.41 -2.99 6.47
CA GLY A 34 -0.82 -3.57 7.68
C GLY A 34 -0.23 -2.50 8.60
N VAL A 35 0.52 -1.55 8.03
CA VAL A 35 1.08 -0.40 8.74
C VAL A 35 -0.02 0.45 9.38
N SER A 36 -1.09 0.77 8.64
CA SER A 36 -2.24 1.50 9.19
C SER A 36 -2.83 0.81 10.41
N LYS A 37 -2.99 -0.52 10.38
CA LYS A 37 -3.52 -1.27 11.52
C LYS A 37 -2.59 -1.26 12.72
N VAL A 38 -1.28 -1.32 12.51
CA VAL A 38 -0.31 -1.23 13.60
C VAL A 38 -0.32 0.15 14.22
N LEU A 39 -0.32 1.22 13.42
CA LEU A 39 -0.39 2.60 13.90
C LEU A 39 -1.70 2.87 14.67
N ASP A 40 -2.84 2.41 14.16
CA ASP A 40 -4.13 2.52 14.85
C ASP A 40 -4.11 1.83 16.22
N ASN A 41 -3.51 0.64 16.29
CA ASN A 41 -3.37 -0.11 17.54
C ASN A 41 -2.46 0.60 18.54
N ILE A 42 -1.33 1.16 18.07
CA ILE A 42 -0.41 1.93 18.92
C ILE A 42 -1.11 3.16 19.47
N ARG A 43 -1.80 3.92 18.60
CA ARG A 43 -2.55 5.11 19.00
C ARG A 43 -3.62 4.78 20.04
N SER A 44 -4.40 3.72 19.78
CA SER A 44 -5.43 3.27 20.70
C SER A 44 -4.84 2.85 22.05
N ALA A 45 -3.71 2.13 22.07
CA ALA A 45 -3.03 1.77 23.31
C ALA A 45 -2.61 3.00 24.11
N VAL A 46 -1.99 3.99 23.47
CA VAL A 46 -1.58 5.25 24.11
C VAL A 46 -2.77 6.02 24.66
N GLU A 47 -3.85 6.16 23.89
CA GLU A 47 -5.08 6.86 24.32
C GLU A 47 -5.76 6.18 25.52
N ASN A 48 -5.65 4.86 25.62
CA ASN A 48 -6.21 4.08 26.72
C ASN A 48 -5.22 3.91 27.90
N GLY A 49 -4.04 4.52 27.85
CA GLY A 49 -3.01 4.41 28.90
C GLY A 49 -2.39 3.02 29.01
N ILE A 50 -2.45 2.21 27.94
CA ILE A 50 -1.82 0.90 27.86
C ILE A 50 -0.34 1.08 27.55
N GLU A 51 0.52 0.48 28.37
CA GLU A 51 1.96 0.50 28.15
C GLU A 51 2.31 -0.27 26.87
N LEU A 52 3.02 0.41 25.96
CA LEU A 52 3.53 -0.22 24.75
C LEU A 52 4.65 -1.19 25.10
N ARG A 53 4.81 -2.25 24.30
CA ARG A 53 5.95 -3.16 24.45
C ARG A 53 7.24 -2.37 24.27
N SER A 54 8.28 -2.69 25.03
CA SER A 54 9.59 -2.02 24.99
C SER A 54 10.28 -2.01 23.61
N GLN A 55 9.82 -2.86 22.70
CA GLN A 55 10.29 -2.96 21.31
C GLN A 55 9.65 -1.91 20.39
N ILE A 56 8.56 -1.26 20.80
CA ILE A 56 7.89 -0.19 20.05
C ILE A 56 8.55 1.12 20.45
N THR A 57 9.63 1.47 19.77
CA THR A 57 10.33 2.75 19.96
C THR A 57 9.67 3.86 19.13
N GLN A 58 9.97 5.12 19.44
CA GLN A 58 9.53 6.24 18.60
C GLN A 58 10.09 6.13 17.19
N GLU A 59 11.36 5.74 17.05
CA GLU A 59 12.00 5.50 15.75
C GLU A 59 11.23 4.47 14.90
N TYR A 60 10.76 3.38 15.52
CA TYR A 60 9.95 2.39 14.81
C TYR A 60 8.58 2.95 14.38
N VAL A 61 7.96 3.80 15.20
CA VAL A 61 6.72 4.50 14.82
C VAL A 61 6.97 5.44 13.64
N ASP A 62 8.07 6.19 13.66
CA ASP A 62 8.44 7.11 12.59
C ASP A 62 8.70 6.37 11.26
N GLU A 63 9.34 5.20 11.31
CA GLU A 63 9.53 4.31 10.15
C GLU A 63 8.19 3.82 9.58
N LEU A 64 7.25 3.43 10.45
CA LEU A 64 5.90 3.03 10.05
C LEU A 64 5.13 4.19 9.41
N GLU A 65 5.18 5.39 10.00
CA GLU A 65 4.53 6.56 9.43
C GLU A 65 5.13 6.94 8.07
N ALA A 66 6.45 6.90 7.92
CA ALA A 66 7.13 7.15 6.65
C ALA A 66 6.68 6.16 5.57
N ALA A 67 6.64 4.86 5.88
CA ALA A 67 6.16 3.84 4.96
C ALA A 67 4.67 4.03 4.60
N PHE A 68 3.82 4.38 5.56
CA PHE A 68 2.41 4.67 5.32
C PHE A 68 2.24 5.82 4.33
N TRP A 69 2.91 6.95 4.57
CA TRP A 69 2.78 8.13 3.73
C TRP A 69 3.38 7.91 2.34
N CYS A 70 4.53 7.24 2.26
CA CYS A 70 5.13 6.89 0.98
C CYS A 70 4.19 6.00 0.15
N GLY A 71 3.60 4.94 0.73
CA GLY A 71 2.67 4.08 0.00
C GLY A 71 1.35 4.74 -0.35
N LYS A 72 0.90 5.69 0.46
CA LYS A 72 -0.25 6.53 0.11
C LYS A 72 0.00 7.42 -1.10
N LYS A 73 1.26 7.79 -1.41
CA LYS A 73 1.58 8.48 -2.67
C LYS A 73 1.25 7.61 -3.87
N VAL A 74 1.62 6.33 -3.83
CA VAL A 74 1.32 5.34 -4.89
C VAL A 74 -0.18 5.12 -5.04
N ILE A 75 -0.89 4.90 -3.93
CA ILE A 75 -2.34 4.58 -3.96
C ILE A 75 -3.18 5.77 -4.46
N ASN A 76 -2.77 7.00 -4.16
CA ASN A 76 -3.50 8.20 -4.56
C ASN A 76 -2.80 8.94 -5.72
N HIS A 77 -1.91 8.26 -6.44
CA HIS A 77 -1.21 8.85 -7.57
C HIS A 77 -2.22 9.30 -8.64
N GLU A 78 -1.89 10.33 -9.41
CA GLU A 78 -2.79 10.77 -10.49
C GLU A 78 -2.98 9.68 -11.55
N ASP A 79 -1.90 8.95 -11.85
CA ASP A 79 -1.89 7.79 -12.75
C ASP A 79 -2.14 6.45 -12.03
N ALA A 80 -2.90 6.45 -10.92
CA ALA A 80 -3.07 5.26 -10.08
C ALA A 80 -3.67 4.06 -10.83
N GLU A 81 -4.48 4.25 -11.87
CA GLU A 81 -5.02 3.13 -12.67
C GLU A 81 -3.96 2.46 -13.53
N ASP A 82 -2.99 3.21 -14.07
CA ASP A 82 -1.88 2.65 -14.84
C ASP A 82 -0.86 2.00 -13.90
N ILE A 83 -0.57 2.63 -12.76
CA ILE A 83 0.36 2.10 -11.74
C ILE A 83 -0.17 0.80 -11.10
N LYS A 84 -1.49 0.63 -11.00
CA LYS A 84 -2.11 -0.63 -10.58
C LYS A 84 -1.77 -1.79 -11.50
N GLN A 85 -1.52 -1.51 -12.77
CA GLN A 85 -1.19 -2.51 -13.79
C GLN A 85 0.33 -2.66 -13.97
N ASP A 86 1.08 -1.59 -13.72
CA ASP A 86 2.54 -1.58 -13.83
C ASP A 86 3.19 -0.57 -12.87
N VAL A 87 3.77 -1.07 -11.77
CA VAL A 87 4.46 -0.23 -10.77
C VAL A 87 5.73 0.42 -11.34
N SER A 88 6.29 -0.09 -12.44
CA SER A 88 7.48 0.50 -13.05
C SER A 88 7.22 1.85 -13.72
N LEU A 89 5.95 2.26 -13.85
CA LEU A 89 5.55 3.58 -14.34
C LEU A 89 5.73 4.70 -13.31
N LEU A 90 5.93 4.35 -12.04
CA LEU A 90 6.27 5.35 -11.01
C LEU A 90 7.57 6.07 -11.35
N GLU A 91 7.67 7.32 -10.89
CA GLU A 91 8.88 8.10 -10.97
C GLU A 91 10.00 7.48 -10.12
N ASP A 92 11.24 7.64 -10.59
CA ASP A 92 12.42 7.04 -9.96
C ASP A 92 12.59 7.47 -8.51
N ASP A 93 12.27 8.72 -8.17
CA ASP A 93 12.35 9.23 -6.80
C ASP A 93 11.33 8.55 -5.88
N ILE A 94 10.11 8.29 -6.36
CA ILE A 94 9.10 7.52 -5.63
C ILE A 94 9.56 6.07 -5.46
N LEU A 95 10.12 5.44 -6.50
CA LEU A 95 10.65 4.07 -6.41
C LEU A 95 11.81 3.97 -5.41
N ILE A 96 12.72 4.95 -5.38
CA ILE A 96 13.81 5.04 -4.39
C ILE A 96 13.23 5.19 -2.97
N GLU A 97 12.24 6.08 -2.79
CA GLU A 97 11.60 6.30 -1.50
C GLU A 97 10.86 5.06 -1.01
N LEU A 98 10.14 4.36 -1.89
CA LEU A 98 9.46 3.09 -1.59
C LEU A 98 10.44 2.02 -1.13
N ARG A 99 11.61 1.91 -1.78
CA ARG A 99 12.67 0.98 -1.38
C ARG A 99 13.21 1.30 0.02
N GLY A 100 13.39 2.58 0.32
CA GLY A 100 13.88 3.03 1.63
C GLY A 100 12.86 2.95 2.77
N THR A 101 11.56 2.89 2.46
CA THR A 101 10.48 2.93 3.45
C THR A 101 9.65 1.65 3.46
N ILE A 102 8.77 1.45 2.49
CA ILE A 102 7.92 0.25 2.38
C ILE A 102 8.76 -1.00 2.26
N GLY A 103 9.80 -0.99 1.43
CA GLY A 103 10.72 -2.11 1.26
C GLY A 103 11.40 -2.52 2.57
N TYR A 104 11.69 -1.56 3.44
CA TYR A 104 12.25 -1.80 4.76
C TYR A 104 11.23 -2.43 5.73
N VAL A 105 9.98 -1.95 5.76
CA VAL A 105 8.96 -2.46 6.69
C VAL A 105 8.21 -3.71 6.20
N ALA A 106 8.19 -3.99 4.89
CA ALA A 106 7.45 -5.10 4.31
C ALA A 106 7.75 -6.48 4.95
N PRO A 107 9.01 -6.83 5.27
CA PRO A 107 9.33 -8.09 5.94
C PRO A 107 8.68 -8.23 7.33
N HIS A 108 8.38 -7.13 8.03
CA HIS A 108 7.69 -7.17 9.33
C HIS A 108 6.24 -7.68 9.21
N PHE A 109 5.68 -7.61 8.00
CA PHE A 109 4.34 -8.12 7.67
C PHE A 109 4.39 -9.45 6.90
N GLY A 110 5.58 -10.05 6.72
CA GLY A 110 5.76 -11.29 5.97
C GLY A 110 5.60 -11.13 4.46
N ILE A 111 5.76 -9.92 3.94
CA ILE A 111 5.60 -9.59 2.52
C ILE A 111 6.98 -9.49 1.87
N ALA A 112 7.21 -10.28 0.81
CA ALA A 112 8.46 -10.30 0.06
C ALA A 112 8.40 -9.32 -1.11
N LEU A 113 8.33 -8.03 -0.79
CA LEU A 113 8.15 -6.97 -1.78
C LEU A 113 9.35 -6.85 -2.72
N GLN A 114 9.09 -6.97 -4.03
CA GLN A 114 10.08 -6.78 -5.10
C GLN A 114 9.76 -5.51 -5.88
N LEU A 115 10.42 -4.40 -5.55
CA LEU A 115 10.22 -3.14 -6.26
C LEU A 115 11.03 -3.12 -7.58
N PRO A 116 10.53 -2.45 -8.65
CA PRO A 116 11.31 -2.17 -9.85
C PRO A 116 12.61 -1.43 -9.55
N ASP A 117 13.67 -1.70 -10.30
CA ASP A 117 14.94 -0.98 -10.17
C ASP A 117 14.85 0.35 -10.92
N PRO A 118 14.88 1.51 -10.23
CA PRO A 118 14.79 2.82 -10.88
C PRO A 118 16.03 3.15 -11.72
N THR A 119 17.11 2.37 -11.61
CA THR A 119 18.36 2.59 -12.36
C THR A 119 18.57 1.62 -13.51
N ALA A 120 17.66 0.65 -13.70
CA ALA A 120 17.72 -0.24 -14.85
C ALA A 120 17.44 0.57 -16.12
N GLU A 121 18.38 0.56 -17.08
CA GLU A 121 18.19 1.19 -18.38
C GLU A 121 16.86 0.72 -18.98
N ARG A 122 15.90 1.64 -19.13
CA ARG A 122 14.68 1.39 -19.92
C ARG A 122 15.15 1.16 -21.35
N ILE A 123 15.17 -0.10 -21.77
CA ILE A 123 15.45 -0.44 -23.17
C ILE A 123 14.22 -0.02 -23.96
N ASP A 124 14.25 1.21 -24.48
CA ASP A 124 13.24 1.70 -25.41
C ASP A 124 13.19 0.75 -26.63
N GLY A 125 12.07 0.04 -26.78
CA GLY A 125 11.75 -0.78 -27.94
C GLY A 125 11.06 0.01 -29.05
#